data_AF-A0A8H7N659-F1
#
_entry.id   AF-A0A8H7N659-F1
#
_cell.length_a   1.000
_cell.length_b   1.000
_cell.length_c   1.000
_cell.angle_alpha   90.00
_cell.angle_beta   90.00
_cell.angle_gamma   90.00
#
_symmetry.space_group_name_H-M   'P 1'
#
loop_
_entity.id
_entity.type
_entity.pdbx_description
1 polymer ?
#
loop_
_entity_poly.entity_id
_entity_poly.type
_entity_poly.pdbx_seq_one_letter_code
_entity_poly.pdbx_strand_id
1 'polypeptide(L)'
;MPATFYDSYSDPWPCNNTNAQSSVSTISGGPSSKAKSIIDWGTPSGTVQERQAGSTIQLVAFYPGIVNGVVLSDSQVLAPNPWGPIIDGVDILANEAIKLYESVGFNVTFQDDWFSHHLLMGEVHCGSNTWREAGDVWWKS
;
A
#
# COMPACT_ATOMS: atom_id res chain seq x y z
N MET A 1 -9.10 26.49 10.35
CA MET A 1 -9.45 25.62 9.19
C MET A 1 -9.59 24.23 9.77
N PRO A 2 -10.77 23.60 9.77
CA PRO A 2 -10.91 22.28 10.37
C PRO A 2 -10.27 21.23 9.45
N ALA A 3 -9.57 20.27 10.04
CA ALA A 3 -8.76 19.28 9.33
C ALA A 3 -9.61 18.44 8.36
N THR A 4 -9.05 18.15 7.19
CA THR A 4 -9.63 17.35 6.09
C THR A 4 -9.60 15.84 6.34
N PHE A 5 -9.53 15.42 7.61
CA PHE A 5 -9.35 14.03 7.99
C PHE A 5 -10.28 13.68 9.15
N TYR A 6 -10.91 12.51 9.09
CA TYR A 6 -11.73 11.96 10.17
C TYR A 6 -10.99 10.82 10.87
N ASP A 7 -11.23 10.71 12.18
CA ASP A 7 -10.67 9.68 13.06
C ASP A 7 -11.39 8.35 12.83
N SER A 8 -10.65 7.27 12.55
CA SER A 8 -11.25 5.95 12.38
C SER A 8 -11.37 5.24 13.72
N TYR A 9 -12.61 4.84 14.06
CA TYR A 9 -12.94 4.09 15.26
C TYR A 9 -12.10 2.81 15.35
N SER A 10 -11.36 2.65 16.44
CA SER A 10 -10.41 1.55 16.65
C SER A 10 -11.10 0.29 17.21
N ASP A 11 -11.02 -0.83 16.49
CA ASP A 11 -11.19 -2.17 17.08
C ASP A 11 -9.82 -2.83 17.22
N PRO A 12 -9.29 -3.02 18.44
CA PRO A 12 -8.00 -3.67 18.64
C PRO A 12 -8.17 -5.19 18.58
N TRP A 13 -7.78 -5.80 17.46
CA TRP A 13 -7.56 -7.24 17.39
C TRP A 13 -6.31 -7.60 18.23
N PRO A 14 -6.42 -8.44 19.29
CA PRO A 14 -5.25 -8.84 20.05
C PRO A 14 -4.58 -10.05 19.36
N CYS A 15 -3.42 -9.84 18.75
CA CYS A 15 -2.55 -10.91 18.30
C CYS A 15 -1.98 -11.67 19.52
N ASN A 16 -2.68 -12.71 19.99
CA ASN A 16 -2.14 -13.63 20.99
C ASN A 16 -1.73 -14.93 20.32
N ASN A 17 -0.43 -15.05 19.98
CA ASN A 17 0.13 -16.26 19.38
C ASN A 17 0.74 -17.15 20.47
N THR A 18 -0.10 -17.91 21.17
CA THR A 18 0.37 -19.03 21.98
C THR A 18 0.09 -20.33 21.23
N ASN A 19 1.15 -21.02 20.84
CA ASN A 19 1.24 -22.41 20.34
C ASN A 19 1.31 -22.61 18.82
N ALA A 20 2.50 -22.45 18.24
CA ALA A 20 2.93 -23.23 17.08
C ALA A 20 4.47 -23.34 17.02
N GLN A 21 5.08 -24.11 17.93
CA GLN A 21 6.45 -24.58 17.72
C GLN A 21 6.39 -25.92 16.97
N SER A 22 6.75 -25.89 15.67
CA SER A 22 7.01 -27.11 14.90
C SER A 22 8.52 -27.35 14.85
N SER A 23 8.99 -28.53 15.26
CA SER A 23 10.40 -28.93 15.22
C SER A 23 10.76 -29.55 13.86
N VAL A 24 11.82 -29.05 13.23
CA VAL A 24 12.39 -29.60 11.99
C VAL A 24 13.67 -30.36 12.33
N SER A 25 13.75 -31.63 11.92
CA SER A 25 14.89 -32.52 12.13
C SER A 25 16.06 -32.25 11.19
N THR A 26 17.27 -32.20 11.73
CA THR A 26 18.54 -31.91 11.03
C THR A 26 19.03 -33.09 10.17
N ILE A 27 19.45 -32.84 8.92
CA ILE A 27 20.13 -33.81 8.05
C ILE A 27 21.65 -33.65 8.23
N SER A 28 22.37 -34.75 8.52
CA SER A 28 23.82 -34.75 8.76
C SER A 28 24.62 -35.08 7.49
N GLY A 29 25.44 -34.13 7.02
CA GLY A 29 26.46 -34.40 6.00
C GLY A 29 26.93 -33.18 5.23
N GLY A 30 27.85 -32.38 5.78
CA GLY A 30 28.52 -31.28 5.07
C GLY A 30 29.60 -30.56 5.90
N PRO A 31 30.59 -29.88 5.29
CA PRO A 31 31.78 -29.34 5.95
C PRO A 31 31.47 -28.32 7.06
N SER A 32 32.35 -28.28 8.06
CA SER A 32 32.19 -27.66 9.38
C SER A 32 32.33 -26.13 9.46
N SER A 33 32.01 -25.38 8.41
CA SER A 33 31.68 -23.97 8.61
C SER A 33 30.23 -23.90 9.08
N LYS A 34 30.01 -23.53 10.35
CA LYS A 34 28.68 -23.42 10.94
C LYS A 34 27.90 -22.29 10.27
N ALA A 35 27.31 -22.56 9.11
CA ALA A 35 26.23 -21.75 8.58
C ALA A 35 25.14 -21.74 9.66
N LYS A 36 24.79 -20.55 10.13
CA LYS A 36 23.63 -20.34 11.01
C LYS A 36 22.42 -21.00 10.35
N SER A 37 21.60 -21.72 11.13
CA SER A 37 20.39 -22.33 10.59
C SER A 37 19.46 -21.25 10.04
N ILE A 38 18.54 -21.60 9.14
CA ILE A 38 17.54 -20.63 8.66
C ILE A 38 16.71 -20.05 9.82
N ILE A 39 16.56 -20.82 10.90
CA ILE A 39 15.93 -20.36 12.14
C ILE A 39 16.83 -19.35 12.88
N ASP A 40 18.14 -19.56 12.94
CA ASP A 40 19.09 -18.61 13.55
C ASP A 40 19.23 -17.30 12.76
N TRP A 41 18.97 -17.32 11.45
CA TRP A 41 18.87 -16.12 10.63
C TRP A 41 17.52 -15.42 10.75
N GLY A 42 16.43 -16.20 10.84
CA GLY A 42 15.07 -15.69 10.97
C GLY A 42 14.71 -15.21 12.37
N THR A 43 15.51 -15.56 13.39
CA THR A 43 15.30 -15.14 14.78
C THR A 43 16.27 -14.02 15.13
N PRO A 44 15.82 -12.75 15.12
CA PRO A 44 16.69 -11.63 15.45
C PRO A 44 17.20 -11.77 16.90
N SER A 45 18.47 -11.42 17.12
CA SER A 45 19.09 -11.47 18.44
C SER A 45 18.62 -10.28 19.29
N GLY A 46 17.44 -10.40 19.88
CA GLY A 46 16.82 -9.38 20.73
C GLY A 46 15.29 -9.40 20.61
N THR A 47 14.59 -8.70 21.50
CA THR A 47 13.18 -8.35 21.29
C THR A 47 13.13 -7.38 20.12
N VAL A 48 12.91 -7.88 18.90
CA VAL A 48 12.42 -7.03 17.82
C VAL A 48 11.02 -6.65 18.24
N GLN A 49 10.92 -5.49 18.90
CA GLN A 49 9.65 -4.80 18.93
C GLN A 49 9.33 -4.52 17.47
N GLU A 50 8.22 -5.11 17.01
CA GLU A 50 7.52 -4.60 15.85
C GLU A 50 7.43 -3.08 15.98
N ARG A 51 7.48 -2.36 14.87
CA ARG A 51 7.30 -0.92 14.88
C ARG A 51 5.87 -0.65 15.37
N GLN A 52 5.68 -0.60 16.69
CA GLN A 52 4.39 -0.33 17.28
C GLN A 52 4.09 1.10 16.88
N ALA A 53 3.09 1.26 16.01
CA ALA A 53 2.38 2.52 15.98
C ALA A 53 1.99 2.78 17.43
N GLY A 54 2.53 3.84 18.03
CA GLY A 54 2.02 4.31 19.31
C GLY A 54 0.52 4.59 19.19
N SER A 55 -0.11 5.12 20.24
CA SER A 55 -1.44 5.71 20.08
C SER A 55 -1.35 6.89 19.09
N THR A 56 -1.47 6.59 17.80
CA THR A 56 -1.42 7.52 16.68
C THR A 56 -2.83 7.68 16.19
N ILE A 57 -3.24 8.92 15.97
CA ILE A 57 -4.52 9.23 15.30
C ILE A 57 -4.47 8.60 13.91
N GLN A 58 -5.41 7.71 13.62
CA GLN A 58 -5.52 7.09 12.31
C GLN A 58 -6.37 8.01 11.41
N LEU A 59 -5.82 8.34 10.24
CA LEU A 59 -6.43 9.24 9.28
C LEU A 59 -6.91 8.43 8.09
N VAL A 60 -8.14 8.67 7.66
CA VAL A 60 -8.71 8.11 6.44
C VAL A 60 -9.06 9.19 5.44
N ALA A 61 -9.17 8.80 4.17
CA ALA A 61 -9.58 9.69 3.09
C ALA A 61 -11.06 10.05 3.24
N PHE A 62 -11.40 11.32 3.04
CA PHE A 62 -12.78 11.81 3.06
C PHE A 62 -13.52 11.54 1.74
N TYR A 63 -12.78 11.51 0.63
CA TYR A 63 -13.24 11.18 -0.72
C TYR A 63 -12.15 10.35 -1.39
N PRO A 64 -12.47 9.59 -2.47
CA PRO A 64 -11.49 8.74 -3.13
C PRO A 64 -10.23 9.50 -3.54
N GLY A 65 -9.10 9.08 -2.99
CA GLY A 65 -7.84 9.78 -3.18
C GLY A 65 -7.24 9.48 -4.55
N ILE A 66 -7.34 10.42 -5.51
CA ILE A 66 -6.78 10.31 -6.89
C ILE A 66 -5.32 9.79 -6.89
N VAL A 67 -4.53 10.21 -5.91
CA VAL A 67 -3.11 9.81 -5.74
C VAL A 67 -2.92 8.31 -5.52
N ASN A 68 -3.92 7.62 -4.96
CA ASN A 68 -3.90 6.19 -4.67
C ASN A 68 -4.39 5.37 -5.88
N GLY A 69 -3.98 5.82 -7.08
CA GLY A 69 -4.17 5.16 -8.36
C GLY A 69 -2.97 4.33 -8.78
N VAL A 70 -2.98 3.84 -10.02
CA VAL A 70 -1.93 3.02 -10.61
C VAL A 70 -1.52 3.56 -11.97
N VAL A 71 -0.22 3.72 -12.17
CA VAL A 71 0.37 4.07 -13.46
C VAL A 71 0.52 2.80 -14.31
N LEU A 72 -0.20 2.73 -15.43
CA LEU A 72 -0.29 1.55 -16.30
C LEU A 72 0.78 1.55 -17.41
N SER A 73 1.20 2.72 -17.87
CA SER A 73 2.23 2.91 -18.90
C SER A 73 2.88 4.29 -18.76
N ASP A 74 3.77 4.64 -19.69
CA ASP A 74 4.45 5.94 -19.73
C ASP A 74 3.50 7.14 -19.90
N SER A 75 2.22 6.90 -20.18
CA SER A 75 1.22 7.95 -20.41
C SER A 75 -0.18 7.65 -19.86
N GLN A 76 -0.38 6.56 -19.12
CA GLN A 76 -1.72 6.18 -18.63
C GLN A 76 -1.74 5.97 -17.12
N VAL A 77 -2.71 6.59 -16.47
CA VAL A 77 -3.01 6.44 -15.03
C VAL A 77 -4.45 5.98 -14.86
N LEU A 78 -4.66 4.93 -14.08
CA LEU A 78 -5.98 4.55 -13.55
C LEU A 78 -6.10 5.09 -12.13
N ALA A 79 -7.00 6.03 -11.89
CA ALA A 79 -7.16 6.69 -10.60
C ALA A 79 -8.57 6.47 -10.02
N PRO A 80 -8.74 6.53 -8.69
CA PRO A 80 -10.06 6.57 -8.05
C PRO A 80 -10.82 7.82 -8.50
N ASN A 81 -12.12 7.68 -8.78
CA ASN A 81 -12.98 8.81 -9.09
C ASN A 81 -13.21 9.65 -7.83
N PRO A 82 -12.78 10.93 -7.78
CA PRO A 82 -12.86 11.74 -6.58
C PRO A 82 -14.28 12.10 -6.16
N TRP A 83 -15.27 11.99 -7.05
CA TRP A 83 -16.67 12.39 -6.80
C TRP A 83 -16.76 13.80 -6.18
N GLY A 84 -16.00 14.74 -6.76
CA GLY A 84 -15.89 16.10 -6.28
C GLY A 84 -17.13 16.96 -6.54
N PRO A 85 -17.15 18.20 -6.03
CA PRO A 85 -18.25 19.12 -6.27
C PRO A 85 -18.47 19.37 -7.76
N ILE A 86 -19.73 19.32 -8.19
CA ILE A 86 -20.12 19.59 -9.58
C ILE A 86 -20.47 21.07 -9.72
N ILE A 87 -19.68 21.80 -10.52
CA ILE A 87 -19.95 23.20 -10.91
C ILE A 87 -20.11 23.22 -12.43
N ASP A 88 -21.23 23.77 -12.91
CA ASP A 88 -21.58 23.83 -14.34
C ASP A 88 -21.54 22.46 -15.05
N GLY A 89 -21.92 21.40 -14.35
CA GLY A 89 -21.92 20.03 -14.87
C GLY A 89 -20.55 19.34 -14.88
N VAL A 90 -19.53 19.96 -14.29
CA VAL A 90 -18.16 19.44 -14.22
C VAL A 90 -17.77 19.14 -12.78
N ASP A 91 -17.29 17.93 -12.52
CA ASP A 91 -16.56 17.61 -11.28
C ASP A 91 -15.22 18.38 -11.30
N ILE A 92 -15.11 19.39 -10.46
CA ILE A 92 -13.96 20.29 -10.47
C ILE A 92 -12.67 19.62 -9.99
N LEU A 93 -12.75 18.58 -9.15
CA LEU A 93 -11.58 17.86 -8.67
C LEU A 93 -11.04 16.94 -9.75
N ALA A 94 -11.93 16.18 -10.40
CA ALA A 94 -11.58 15.32 -11.52
C ALA A 94 -11.00 16.14 -12.68
N ASN A 95 -11.64 17.27 -13.01
CA ASN A 95 -11.21 18.16 -14.08
C ASN A 95 -9.83 18.79 -13.83
N GLU A 96 -9.54 19.23 -12.61
CA GLU A 96 -8.22 19.78 -12.29
C GLU A 96 -7.13 18.69 -12.30
N ALA A 97 -7.44 17.49 -11.80
CA ALA A 97 -6.53 16.36 -11.89
C ALA A 97 -6.21 16.02 -13.35
N ILE A 98 -7.21 15.95 -14.23
CA ILE A 98 -7.00 15.74 -15.67
C ILE A 98 -6.00 16.76 -16.22
N LYS A 99 -6.23 18.06 -16.03
CA LYS A 99 -5.34 19.12 -16.53
C LYS A 99 -3.91 18.96 -16.02
N LEU A 100 -3.74 18.65 -14.74
CA LEU A 100 -2.42 18.48 -14.13
C LEU A 100 -1.68 17.27 -14.71
N TYR A 101 -2.33 16.11 -14.81
CA TYR A 101 -1.73 14.93 -15.43
C TYR A 101 -1.42 15.15 -16.92
N GLU A 102 -2.34 15.79 -17.66
CA GLU A 102 -2.13 16.11 -19.08
C GLU A 102 -0.94 17.06 -19.28
N SER A 103 -0.74 18.03 -18.37
CA SER A 103 0.39 18.97 -18.44
C SER A 103 1.77 18.30 -18.38
N VAL A 104 1.84 17.08 -17.84
CA VAL A 104 3.05 16.26 -17.77
C VAL A 104 3.00 15.02 -18.67
N GLY A 105 2.05 14.96 -19.61
CA GLY A 105 1.98 13.91 -20.64
C GLY A 105 1.24 12.64 -20.24
N PHE A 106 0.47 12.66 -19.15
CA PHE A 106 -0.35 11.53 -18.72
C PHE A 106 -1.84 11.76 -19.03
N ASN A 107 -2.52 10.68 -19.40
CA ASN A 107 -3.97 10.59 -19.47
C ASN A 107 -4.48 9.82 -18.26
N VAL A 108 -5.45 10.40 -17.54
CA VAL A 108 -6.08 9.80 -16.37
C VAL A 108 -7.44 9.21 -16.73
N THR A 109 -7.65 7.95 -16.38
CA THR A 109 -8.96 7.28 -16.41
C THR A 109 -9.44 7.10 -14.99
N PHE A 110 -10.66 7.53 -14.70
CA PHE A 110 -11.26 7.40 -13.37
C PHE A 110 -12.06 6.10 -13.24
N GLN A 111 -11.75 5.33 -12.20
CA GLN A 111 -12.51 4.15 -11.78
C GLN A 111 -13.42 4.55 -10.63
N ASP A 112 -14.71 4.22 -10.74
CA ASP A 112 -15.59 4.26 -9.58
C ASP A 112 -15.30 3.06 -8.68
N ASP A 113 -14.66 3.32 -7.55
CA ASP A 113 -14.33 2.32 -6.53
C ASP A 113 -15.02 2.58 -5.19
N TRP A 114 -15.97 3.54 -5.12
CA TRP A 114 -16.55 4.05 -3.87
C TRP A 114 -16.98 2.94 -2.91
N PHE A 115 -17.88 2.07 -3.38
CA PHE A 115 -18.42 0.99 -2.55
C PHE A 115 -17.49 -0.23 -2.44
N SER A 116 -16.52 -0.34 -3.35
CA SER A 116 -15.66 -1.53 -3.44
C SER A 116 -14.39 -1.40 -2.60
N HIS A 117 -13.79 -0.21 -2.51
CA HIS A 117 -12.49 0.02 -1.88
C HIS A 117 -12.51 1.24 -0.95
N HIS A 118 -13.07 2.38 -1.38
CA HIS A 118 -13.04 3.63 -0.61
C HIS A 118 -13.66 3.49 0.78
N LEU A 119 -14.87 2.92 0.87
CA LEU A 119 -15.53 2.67 2.16
C LEU A 119 -14.77 1.68 3.07
N LEU A 120 -13.84 0.90 2.50
CA LEU A 120 -12.97 -0.03 3.21
C LEU A 120 -11.59 0.58 3.49
N MET A 121 -11.48 1.93 3.47
CA MET A 121 -10.26 2.68 3.75
C MET A 121 -9.13 2.40 2.74
N GLY A 122 -9.47 1.96 1.52
CA GLY A 122 -8.54 1.72 0.43
C GLY A 122 -8.98 2.42 -0.85
N GLU A 123 -8.24 2.28 -1.94
CA GLU A 123 -8.61 2.83 -3.25
C GLU A 123 -8.09 1.88 -4.36
N VAL A 124 -8.21 2.27 -5.64
CA VAL A 124 -7.68 1.54 -6.82
C VAL A 124 -6.35 0.82 -6.57
N HIS A 125 -5.32 1.49 -6.04
CA HIS A 125 -4.02 0.87 -5.78
C HIS A 125 -4.07 -0.23 -4.70
N CYS A 126 -4.93 -0.10 -3.70
CA CYS A 126 -5.10 -1.12 -2.66
C CYS A 126 -5.72 -2.42 -3.22
N GLY A 127 -6.52 -2.30 -4.29
CA GLY A 127 -7.15 -3.43 -4.98
C GLY A 127 -6.38 -3.97 -6.18
N SER A 128 -5.23 -3.40 -6.52
CA SER A 128 -4.52 -3.72 -7.77
C SER A 128 -3.02 -3.79 -7.60
N ASN A 129 -2.35 -4.35 -8.61
CA ASN A 129 -0.89 -4.39 -8.69
C ASN A 129 -0.47 -4.44 -10.17
N THR A 130 0.76 -4.03 -10.47
CA THR A 130 1.32 -4.02 -11.83
C THR A 130 2.64 -4.76 -11.86
N TRP A 131 2.82 -5.66 -12.83
CA TRP A 131 4.16 -6.07 -13.24
C TRP A 131 4.78 -5.01 -14.13
N ARG A 132 6.09 -4.77 -13.94
CA ARG A 132 6.88 -3.83 -14.73
C ARG A 132 8.10 -4.55 -15.27
N GLU A 133 8.63 -4.05 -16.38
CA GLU A 133 9.91 -4.50 -16.89
C GLU A 133 11.00 -4.24 -15.85
N ALA A 134 11.81 -5.25 -15.55
CA ALA A 134 13.01 -5.06 -14.76
C ALA A 134 14.04 -4.34 -15.64
N GLY A 135 14.63 -3.27 -15.13
CA GLY A 135 15.72 -2.56 -15.81
C GLY A 135 17.01 -3.39 -15.84
N ASP A 136 18.16 -2.71 -15.78
CA ASP A 136 19.44 -3.40 -15.78
C ASP A 136 19.62 -4.35 -14.58
N VAL A 137 20.51 -5.32 -14.76
CA VAL A 137 20.87 -6.25 -13.69
C VAL A 137 21.53 -5.50 -12.53
N TRP A 138 20.99 -5.64 -11.33
CA TRP A 138 21.32 -4.82 -10.16
C TRP A 138 22.81 -4.86 -9.74
N TRP A 139 23.55 -5.91 -10.12
CA TRP A 139 24.97 -6.07 -9.80
C TRP A 139 25.93 -5.43 -10.82
N LYS A 140 25.41 -4.75 -11.84
CA LYS A 140 26.23 -4.02 -12.83
C LYS A 140 26.19 -2.49 -12.64
N SER A 141 25.51 -2.00 -11.60
CA SER A 141 25.35 -0.57 -11.28
C SER A 141 26.41 -0.04 -10.32
#